data_AF-A0A1Y1ZZ88-F1
#
_entry.id   AF-A0A1Y1ZZ88-F1
#
_cell.length_a   1.000
_cell.length_b   1.000
_cell.length_c   1.000
_cell.angle_alpha   90.00
_cell.angle_beta   90.00
_cell.angle_gamma   90.00
#
_symmetry.space_group_name_H-M   'P 1'
#
loop_
_entity.id
_entity.type
_entity.pdbx_description
1 polymer ?
#
loop_
_entity_poly.entity_id
_entity_poly.type
_entity_poly.pdbx_seq_one_letter_code
_entity_poly.pdbx_strand_id
1 'polypeptide(L)'
;MCLFIYTHLLTEFVAGPAGCGKSRMAETAFDLFENVEKENQEETMKHDAVFFAFNHKDRNDPKTCIETLAYSVAEKYNTDADFGITKAIFKKCEMWSKEPKKKPQKLEGLIHDLLVMPLKGKKKNVVVVIDALDECEPNSLKEFLTILDSHGMRQFRFFVTSRDPVKLSNAEEHSFDPMFQGNLDDLTAYVQGRLALVTVLSKFQVTDHTKDMVGASEGIFLNASIALDILGTDYSQYKIFETEWNLLMEKKLTSDSLYDVVWSKVAGNATARKLVGIMLSMKRPLKLNGLLTLMDMDADLLQTTIMHIVPLLKGVPNSDSDTVQFKHRTTVEFFVKRVPLQHDLLAVKFMDIIGELLGSLHYLDYSKAVKSFASGTNKFNFGLKSDATLYFIENWTDMLDTSTHFPEVEQFFSRIWRFAPGSMHQSSK
;
A
#
# COMPACT_ATOMS: atom_id res chain seq x y z
N MET A 1 6.16 24.18 -3.75
CA MET A 1 7.06 23.20 -3.08
C MET A 1 8.42 23.06 -3.80
N CYS A 2 9.31 24.08 -3.74
CA CYS A 2 10.54 24.16 -4.58
C CYS A 2 11.88 24.25 -3.80
N LEU A 3 12.02 23.70 -2.59
CA LEU A 3 13.28 23.84 -1.84
C LEU A 3 13.86 22.53 -1.31
N PHE A 4 15.20 22.46 -1.40
CA PHE A 4 16.16 21.55 -0.75
C PHE A 4 16.67 20.29 -1.46
N ILE A 5 16.47 20.10 -2.77
CA ILE A 5 17.14 18.98 -3.49
C ILE A 5 18.48 19.38 -4.15
N TYR A 6 18.97 20.60 -3.91
CA TYR A 6 20.21 21.12 -4.54
C TYR A 6 21.48 20.93 -3.70
N THR A 7 21.41 20.34 -2.51
CA THR A 7 22.60 20.01 -1.71
C THR A 7 23.26 18.75 -2.28
N HIS A 8 24.31 18.95 -3.07
CA HIS A 8 25.06 17.91 -3.79
C HIS A 8 25.73 16.83 -2.92
N LEU A 9 25.41 16.66 -1.63
CA LEU A 9 26.21 15.82 -0.72
C LEU A 9 25.43 15.03 0.33
N LEU A 10 24.12 15.21 0.54
CA LEU A 10 23.47 14.68 1.75
C LEU A 10 22.36 13.69 1.46
N THR A 11 22.20 12.78 2.42
CA THR A 11 21.09 11.84 2.49
C THR A 11 19.97 12.53 3.25
N GLU A 12 18.79 12.56 2.65
CA GLU A 12 17.64 13.36 3.09
C GLU A 12 16.56 12.44 3.67
N PHE A 13 16.10 12.75 4.88
CA PHE A 13 14.99 12.06 5.54
C PHE A 13 13.83 13.02 5.79
N VAL A 14 12.69 12.75 5.17
CA VAL A 14 11.46 13.53 5.35
C VAL A 14 10.50 12.75 6.24
N ALA A 15 10.40 13.18 7.50
CA ALA A 15 9.46 12.65 8.47
C ALA A 15 8.18 13.50 8.53
N GLY A 16 7.03 12.95 8.90
CA GLY A 16 5.83 13.76 9.09
C GLY A 16 4.54 12.94 9.18
N PRO A 17 3.42 13.55 9.60
CA PRO A 17 2.18 12.82 9.82
C PRO A 17 1.64 12.14 8.55
N ALA A 18 0.82 11.10 8.74
CA ALA A 18 0.15 10.42 7.63
C ALA A 18 -0.70 11.41 6.80
N GLY A 19 -0.71 11.24 5.48
CA GLY A 19 -1.56 12.05 4.60
C GLY A 19 -1.07 13.49 4.30
N CYS A 20 0.13 13.88 4.74
CA CYS A 20 0.70 15.21 4.47
C CYS A 20 1.44 15.32 3.12
N GLY A 21 1.37 14.31 2.25
CA GLY A 21 1.92 14.38 0.89
C GLY A 21 3.34 13.83 0.69
N LYS A 22 3.98 13.23 1.71
CA LYS A 22 5.35 12.69 1.60
C LYS A 22 5.58 11.74 0.42
N SER A 23 4.67 10.79 0.17
CA SER A 23 4.81 9.90 -1.00
C SER A 23 4.81 10.65 -2.32
N ARG A 24 4.04 11.74 -2.41
CA ARG A 24 4.07 12.61 -3.58
C ARG A 24 5.39 13.39 -3.67
N MET A 25 5.97 13.78 -2.52
CA MET A 25 7.32 14.36 -2.49
C MET A 25 8.37 13.35 -2.97
N ALA A 26 8.28 12.08 -2.55
CA ALA A 26 9.20 11.02 -2.99
C ALA A 26 9.12 10.79 -4.50
N GLU A 27 7.90 10.66 -5.05
CA GLU A 27 7.69 10.57 -6.50
C GLU A 27 8.26 11.79 -7.23
N THR A 28 7.97 13.00 -6.75
CA THR A 28 8.48 14.25 -7.35
C THR A 28 10.01 14.31 -7.29
N ALA A 29 10.62 13.92 -6.17
CA ALA A 29 12.06 13.85 -6.03
C ALA A 29 12.68 12.86 -7.01
N PHE A 30 12.09 11.67 -7.15
CA PHE A 30 12.51 10.68 -8.13
C PHE A 30 12.45 11.21 -9.57
N ASP A 31 11.32 11.81 -9.95
CA ASP A 31 11.13 12.41 -11.28
C ASP A 31 12.14 13.52 -11.54
N LEU A 32 12.42 14.36 -10.54
CA LEU A 32 13.45 15.40 -10.64
C LEU A 32 14.81 14.77 -10.89
N PHE A 33 15.24 13.80 -10.08
CA PHE A 33 16.55 13.16 -10.22
C PHE A 33 16.71 12.40 -11.55
N GLU A 34 15.64 11.80 -12.09
CA GLU A 34 15.68 11.17 -13.42
C GLU A 34 15.79 12.19 -14.55
N ASN A 35 15.10 13.32 -14.44
CA ASN A 35 14.92 14.28 -15.53
C ASN A 35 15.84 15.50 -15.45
N VAL A 36 16.81 15.57 -14.51
CA VAL A 36 17.86 16.59 -14.53
C VAL A 36 18.77 16.37 -15.74
N GLU A 37 18.32 16.82 -16.92
CA GLU A 37 19.15 16.97 -18.11
C GLU A 37 19.43 18.46 -18.36
N LYS A 38 20.71 18.84 -18.27
CA LYS A 38 21.39 19.78 -19.18
C LYS A 38 20.80 21.18 -19.39
N GLU A 39 20.03 21.76 -18.48
CA GLU A 39 19.64 23.17 -18.65
C GLU A 39 20.81 24.14 -18.50
N ASN A 40 21.92 23.74 -17.87
CA ASN A 40 23.17 24.48 -17.86
C ASN A 40 24.29 23.61 -18.44
N GLN A 41 25.00 24.11 -19.46
CA GLN A 41 26.10 23.42 -20.16
C GLN A 41 27.35 23.19 -19.30
N GLU A 42 27.33 23.55 -18.02
CA GLU A 42 28.34 23.13 -17.05
C GLU A 42 28.05 21.68 -16.64
N GLU A 43 29.07 20.86 -16.43
CA GLU A 43 28.97 19.44 -16.08
C GLU A 43 28.15 19.19 -14.79
N THR A 44 26.83 19.34 -14.84
CA THR A 44 25.95 18.95 -13.75
C THR A 44 25.99 17.44 -13.68
N MET A 45 26.50 16.91 -12.55
CA MET A 45 26.55 15.49 -12.27
C MET A 45 25.17 14.87 -12.50
N LYS A 46 25.03 14.09 -13.58
CA LYS A 46 23.82 13.27 -13.79
C LYS A 46 23.77 12.23 -12.68
N HIS A 47 22.73 12.30 -11.85
CA HIS A 47 22.46 11.31 -10.83
C HIS A 47 21.55 10.25 -11.42
N ASP A 48 21.91 8.97 -11.24
CA ASP A 48 21.02 7.87 -11.61
C ASP A 48 20.07 7.63 -10.44
N ALA A 49 18.76 7.79 -10.63
CA ALA A 49 17.78 7.51 -9.58
C ALA A 49 17.18 6.09 -9.69
N VAL A 50 16.83 5.49 -8.55
CA VAL A 50 15.99 4.28 -8.41
C VAL A 50 14.97 4.49 -7.29
N PHE A 51 13.81 3.84 -7.37
CA PHE A 51 12.68 4.05 -6.47
C PHE A 51 12.18 2.75 -5.82
N PHE A 52 11.87 2.79 -4.53
CA PHE A 52 11.17 1.72 -3.83
C PHE A 52 10.15 2.30 -2.85
N ALA A 53 8.99 1.64 -2.70
CA ALA A 53 7.99 2.00 -1.70
C ALA A 53 7.62 0.79 -0.84
N PHE A 54 7.63 0.97 0.48
CA PHE A 54 7.20 -0.02 1.49
C PHE A 54 5.68 -0.04 1.72
N ASN A 55 4.92 0.75 0.94
CA ASN A 55 3.48 0.96 1.11
C ASN A 55 2.59 -0.24 0.72
N HIS A 56 3.16 -1.42 0.46
CA HIS A 56 2.44 -2.64 0.11
C HIS A 56 2.83 -3.79 1.03
N LYS A 57 1.87 -4.63 1.44
CA LYS A 57 2.11 -5.74 2.38
C LYS A 57 3.20 -6.71 1.88
N ASP A 58 3.17 -7.05 0.59
CA ASP A 58 4.18 -7.92 -0.05
C ASP A 58 5.57 -7.25 -0.23
N ARG A 59 5.72 -5.98 0.17
CA ARG A 59 6.93 -5.16 -0.01
C ARG A 59 7.46 -4.56 1.30
N ASN A 60 7.03 -5.08 2.45
CA ASN A 60 7.47 -4.60 3.76
C ASN A 60 8.85 -5.16 4.19
N ASP A 61 9.36 -6.19 3.51
CA ASP A 61 10.66 -6.82 3.79
C ASP A 61 11.83 -6.04 3.14
N PRO A 62 12.83 -5.59 3.92
CA PRO A 62 14.06 -5.03 3.38
C PRO A 62 14.78 -5.88 2.33
N LYS A 63 14.70 -7.21 2.38
CA LYS A 63 15.31 -8.07 1.35
C LYS A 63 14.67 -7.81 -0.01
N THR A 64 13.34 -7.77 -0.06
CA THR A 64 12.58 -7.43 -1.26
C THR A 64 12.92 -6.03 -1.76
N CYS A 65 13.11 -5.07 -0.85
CA CYS A 65 13.61 -3.73 -1.19
C CYS A 65 14.95 -3.78 -1.93
N ILE A 66 15.95 -4.43 -1.33
CA ILE A 66 17.31 -4.54 -1.90
C ILE A 66 17.29 -5.23 -3.26
N GLU A 67 16.56 -6.33 -3.39
CA GLU A 67 16.46 -7.08 -4.66
C GLU A 67 15.78 -6.27 -5.76
N THR A 68 14.71 -5.54 -5.41
CA THR A 68 14.00 -4.67 -6.35
C THR A 68 14.89 -3.51 -6.79
N LEU A 69 15.59 -2.86 -5.86
CA LEU A 69 16.54 -1.80 -6.18
C LEU A 69 17.67 -2.31 -7.09
N ALA A 70 18.19 -3.50 -6.83
CA ALA A 70 19.21 -4.11 -7.67
C ALA A 70 18.70 -4.39 -9.09
N TYR A 71 17.46 -4.86 -9.22
CA TYR A 71 16.83 -5.04 -10.52
C TYR A 71 16.69 -3.69 -11.26
N SER A 72 16.20 -2.64 -10.60
CA SER A 72 16.09 -1.29 -11.19
C SER A 72 17.46 -0.73 -11.62
N VAL A 73 18.50 -0.94 -10.82
CA VAL A 73 19.89 -0.59 -11.20
C VAL A 73 20.31 -1.38 -12.44
N ALA A 74 20.07 -2.68 -12.48
CA ALA A 74 20.43 -3.53 -13.62
C ALA A 74 19.71 -3.12 -14.91
N GLU A 75 18.42 -2.77 -14.84
CA GLU A 75 17.62 -2.27 -15.96
C GLU A 75 18.18 -0.94 -16.48
N LYS A 76 18.46 0.00 -15.56
CA LYS A 76 18.98 1.33 -15.90
C LYS A 76 20.34 1.29 -16.59
N TYR A 77 21.22 0.36 -16.18
CA TYR A 77 22.55 0.20 -16.77
C TYR A 77 22.61 -0.85 -17.89
N ASN A 78 21.47 -1.30 -18.42
CA ASN A 78 21.41 -2.24 -19.54
C ASN A 78 21.75 -1.59 -20.89
N THR A 79 22.84 -0.83 -20.94
CA THR A 79 23.39 -0.18 -22.13
C THR A 79 24.79 -0.71 -22.41
N ASP A 80 25.26 -0.64 -23.66
CA ASP A 80 26.55 -1.23 -24.06
C ASP A 80 27.74 -0.76 -23.19
N ALA A 81 27.74 0.49 -22.74
CA ALA A 81 28.84 1.07 -21.96
C ALA A 81 28.89 0.56 -20.50
N ASP A 82 27.75 0.16 -19.93
CA ASP A 82 27.62 -0.19 -18.51
C ASP A 82 27.00 -1.58 -18.27
N PHE A 83 26.82 -2.39 -19.33
CA PHE A 83 26.28 -3.75 -19.30
C PHE A 83 26.99 -4.69 -18.29
N GLY A 84 28.23 -4.38 -17.93
CA GLY A 84 28.97 -5.08 -16.87
C GLY A 84 28.25 -5.07 -15.50
N ILE A 85 27.54 -3.98 -15.18
CA ILE A 85 26.76 -3.84 -13.93
C ILE A 85 25.58 -4.83 -13.96
N THR A 86 24.76 -4.75 -15.01
CA THR A 86 23.62 -5.62 -15.27
C THR A 86 24.02 -7.10 -15.25
N LYS A 87 25.11 -7.45 -15.95
CA LYS A 87 25.65 -8.81 -15.98
C LYS A 87 26.10 -9.29 -14.60
N ALA A 88 26.73 -8.44 -13.79
CA ALA A 88 27.17 -8.80 -12.45
C ALA A 88 26.00 -9.11 -11.52
N ILE A 89 24.94 -8.29 -11.56
CA ILE A 89 23.72 -8.47 -10.77
C ILE A 89 23.02 -9.77 -11.17
N PHE A 90 22.71 -9.95 -12.46
CA PHE A 90 22.01 -11.16 -12.93
C PHE A 90 22.81 -12.44 -12.69
N LYS A 91 24.14 -12.41 -12.85
CA LYS A 91 25.00 -13.57 -12.55
C LYS A 91 24.91 -13.98 -11.08
N LYS A 92 24.83 -13.00 -10.15
CA LYS A 92 24.64 -13.28 -8.72
C LYS A 92 23.27 -13.88 -8.45
N CYS A 93 22.21 -13.32 -9.00
CA CYS A 93 20.85 -13.85 -8.88
C CYS A 93 20.75 -15.28 -9.44
N GLU A 94 21.31 -15.54 -10.63
CA GLU A 94 21.34 -16.87 -11.24
C GLU A 94 22.08 -17.90 -10.37
N MET A 95 23.23 -17.50 -9.80
CA MET A 95 23.99 -18.34 -8.87
C MET A 95 23.16 -18.69 -7.64
N TRP A 96 22.42 -17.74 -7.06
CA TRP A 96 21.55 -17.99 -5.90
C TRP A 96 20.33 -18.83 -6.24
N SER A 97 19.77 -18.70 -7.44
CA SER A 97 18.70 -19.59 -7.91
C SER A 97 19.19 -21.04 -8.05
N LYS A 98 20.43 -21.25 -8.50
CA LYS A 98 21.05 -22.59 -8.60
C LYS A 98 21.50 -23.14 -7.24
N GLU A 99 21.97 -22.27 -6.36
CA GLU A 99 22.52 -22.62 -5.05
C GLU A 99 21.98 -21.70 -3.95
N PRO A 100 20.72 -21.90 -3.49
CA PRO A 100 20.08 -20.99 -2.53
C PRO A 100 20.85 -20.82 -1.21
N LYS A 101 21.60 -21.85 -0.80
CA LYS A 101 22.45 -21.80 0.41
C LYS A 101 23.60 -20.79 0.32
N LYS A 102 23.97 -20.35 -0.90
CA LYS A 102 24.98 -19.31 -1.14
C LYS A 102 24.40 -17.90 -1.07
N LYS A 103 23.07 -17.74 -1.04
CA LYS A 103 22.44 -16.43 -0.88
C LYS A 103 22.74 -15.91 0.53
N PRO A 104 23.29 -14.68 0.66
CA PRO A 104 23.49 -14.07 1.97
C PRO A 104 22.18 -14.03 2.75
N GLN A 105 22.23 -14.47 4.00
CA GLN A 105 21.06 -14.45 4.89
C GLN A 105 20.86 -13.07 5.53
N LYS A 106 21.95 -12.33 5.70
CA LYS A 106 22.01 -10.98 6.27
C LYS A 106 21.84 -9.90 5.20
N LEU A 107 21.21 -8.79 5.55
CA LEU A 107 20.95 -7.68 4.63
C LEU A 107 22.24 -7.04 4.11
N GLU A 108 23.29 -6.94 4.94
CA GLU A 108 24.58 -6.36 4.54
C GLU A 108 25.17 -7.10 3.34
N GLY A 109 25.10 -8.44 3.36
CA GLY A 109 25.63 -9.28 2.32
C GLY A 109 24.86 -9.14 1.00
N LEU A 110 23.53 -8.99 1.08
CA LEU A 110 22.69 -8.75 -0.10
C LEU A 110 23.00 -7.40 -0.74
N ILE A 111 23.06 -6.33 0.07
CA ILE A 111 23.42 -4.99 -0.40
C ILE A 111 24.82 -4.98 -1.01
N HIS A 112 25.78 -5.62 -0.33
CA HIS A 112 27.14 -5.68 -0.82
C HIS A 112 27.21 -6.38 -2.19
N ASP A 113 26.59 -7.55 -2.33
CA ASP A 113 26.69 -8.37 -3.53
C ASP A 113 25.87 -7.84 -4.71
N LEU A 114 24.69 -7.26 -4.46
CA LEU A 114 23.77 -6.80 -5.51
C LEU A 114 23.88 -5.32 -5.86
N LEU A 115 24.31 -4.47 -4.93
CA LEU A 115 24.33 -3.02 -5.13
C LEU A 115 25.76 -2.48 -5.06
N VAL A 116 26.51 -2.80 -4.02
CA VAL A 116 27.82 -2.18 -3.80
C VAL A 116 28.87 -2.67 -4.79
N MET A 117 29.03 -3.99 -4.91
CA MET A 117 30.05 -4.61 -5.75
C MET A 117 29.85 -4.36 -7.25
N PRO A 118 28.63 -4.43 -7.82
CA PRO A 118 28.42 -4.13 -9.23
C PRO A 118 28.79 -2.70 -9.63
N LEU A 119 28.64 -1.74 -8.71
CA LEU A 119 28.98 -0.33 -8.92
C LEU A 119 30.43 0.01 -8.53
N LYS A 120 31.16 -0.92 -7.92
CA LYS A 120 32.51 -0.66 -7.40
C LYS A 120 33.47 -0.22 -8.50
N GLY A 121 34.15 0.90 -8.26
CA GLY A 121 35.11 1.49 -9.22
C GLY A 121 34.47 2.29 -10.35
N LYS A 122 33.13 2.40 -10.37
CA LYS A 122 32.41 3.31 -11.24
C LYS A 122 32.25 4.65 -10.53
N LYS A 123 32.53 5.76 -11.21
CA LYS A 123 32.23 7.13 -10.72
C LYS A 123 30.75 7.46 -10.90
N LYS A 124 29.85 6.57 -10.45
CA LYS A 124 28.40 6.71 -10.58
C LYS A 124 27.83 6.98 -9.20
N ASN A 125 26.99 8.01 -9.11
CA ASN A 125 26.26 8.36 -7.90
C ASN A 125 24.80 7.96 -8.12
N VAL A 126 24.32 7.00 -7.34
CA VAL A 126 22.95 6.50 -7.45
C VAL A 126 22.12 7.11 -6.33
N VAL A 127 21.04 7.80 -6.68
CA VAL A 127 20.04 8.27 -5.72
C VAL A 127 19.00 7.18 -5.54
N VAL A 128 18.75 6.79 -4.30
CA VAL A 128 17.78 5.77 -3.91
C VAL A 128 16.64 6.48 -3.19
N VAL A 129 15.48 6.50 -3.81
CA VAL A 129 14.26 7.04 -3.21
C VAL A 129 13.52 5.90 -2.51
N ILE A 130 13.31 6.01 -1.20
CA ILE A 130 12.60 5.04 -0.37
C ILE A 130 11.36 5.69 0.22
N ASP A 131 10.18 5.28 -0.22
CA ASP A 131 8.90 5.78 0.28
C ASP A 131 8.34 4.91 1.41
N ALA A 132 7.77 5.57 2.41
CA ALA A 132 7.03 5.00 3.54
C ALA A 132 7.83 4.00 4.37
N LEU A 133 9.06 4.34 4.75
CA LEU A 133 9.97 3.46 5.50
C LEU A 133 9.39 2.95 6.82
N ASP A 134 8.50 3.71 7.46
CA ASP A 134 7.76 3.27 8.66
C ASP A 134 6.91 2.01 8.43
N GLU A 135 6.61 1.69 7.17
CA GLU A 135 5.85 0.49 6.79
C GLU A 135 6.74 -0.75 6.59
N CYS A 136 8.05 -0.61 6.77
CA CYS A 136 9.00 -1.70 6.82
C CYS A 136 8.73 -2.61 8.03
N GLU A 137 9.01 -3.91 7.89
CA GLU A 137 8.90 -4.86 8.99
C GLU A 137 9.73 -4.40 10.21
N PRO A 138 9.12 -4.21 11.40
CA PRO A 138 9.80 -3.62 12.57
C PRO A 138 11.06 -4.37 13.01
N ASN A 139 11.05 -5.71 12.90
CA ASN A 139 12.18 -6.56 13.29
C ASN A 139 13.41 -6.33 12.40
N SER A 140 13.18 -5.98 11.14
CA SER A 140 14.21 -5.85 10.11
C SER A 140 14.62 -4.38 9.88
N LEU A 141 13.78 -3.42 10.30
CA LEU A 141 14.03 -1.98 10.15
C LEU A 141 15.35 -1.54 10.81
N LYS A 142 15.64 -1.99 12.03
CA LYS A 142 16.88 -1.58 12.73
C LYS A 142 18.14 -2.04 12.00
N GLU A 143 18.16 -3.28 11.51
CA GLU A 143 19.27 -3.81 10.68
C GLU A 143 19.38 -2.96 9.40
N PHE A 144 18.25 -2.72 8.73
CA PHE A 144 18.22 -1.93 7.50
C PHE A 144 18.77 -0.50 7.69
N LEU A 145 18.32 0.23 8.72
CA LEU A 145 18.83 1.56 9.06
C LEU A 145 20.34 1.55 9.35
N THR A 146 20.84 0.53 10.07
CA THR A 146 22.28 0.38 10.35
C THR A 146 23.09 0.27 9.06
N ILE A 147 22.53 -0.37 8.04
CA ILE A 147 23.19 -0.52 6.75
C ILE A 147 23.14 0.76 5.94
N LEU A 148 22.00 1.47 5.94
CA LEU A 148 21.88 2.77 5.29
C LEU A 148 22.90 3.78 5.86
N ASP A 149 23.19 3.71 7.16
CA ASP A 149 24.19 4.56 7.82
C ASP A 149 25.65 4.09 7.63
N SER A 150 25.84 2.90 7.04
CA SER A 150 27.17 2.31 6.93
C SER A 150 28.01 3.00 5.85
N HIS A 151 29.31 3.14 6.10
CA HIS A 151 30.26 3.69 5.13
C HIS A 151 30.36 2.91 3.81
N GLY A 152 29.83 1.68 3.75
CA GLY A 152 29.75 0.89 2.52
C GLY A 152 28.81 1.48 1.47
N MET A 153 27.91 2.39 1.87
CA MET A 153 26.89 2.98 1.00
C MET A 153 27.23 4.36 0.44
N ARG A 154 28.49 4.81 0.52
CA ARG A 154 28.91 6.17 0.10
C ARG A 154 28.62 6.55 -1.35
N GLN A 155 28.46 5.57 -2.25
CA GLN A 155 28.08 5.79 -3.65
C GLN A 155 26.57 5.93 -3.87
N PHE A 156 25.80 5.68 -2.81
CA PHE A 156 24.35 5.86 -2.76
C PHE A 156 24.03 7.12 -1.97
N ARG A 157 22.97 7.80 -2.40
CA ARG A 157 22.33 8.88 -1.65
C ARG A 157 20.90 8.48 -1.44
N PHE A 158 20.37 8.71 -0.25
CA PHE A 158 18.99 8.33 0.02
C PHE A 158 18.10 9.54 0.12
N PHE A 159 16.92 9.45 -0.48
CA PHE A 159 15.79 10.30 -0.15
C PHE A 159 14.73 9.40 0.44
N VAL A 160 14.45 9.54 1.73
CA VAL A 160 13.60 8.62 2.47
C VAL A 160 12.41 9.36 3.04
N THR A 161 11.22 8.78 2.94
CA THR A 161 10.05 9.28 3.65
C THR A 161 9.61 8.31 4.74
N SER A 162 9.14 8.85 5.86
CA SER A 162 8.67 8.07 7.01
C SER A 162 7.62 8.86 7.81
N ARG A 163 6.75 8.18 8.57
CA ARG A 163 5.92 8.87 9.58
C ARG A 163 6.76 9.38 10.73
N ASP A 164 7.60 8.51 11.27
CA ASP A 164 8.44 8.82 12.42
C ASP A 164 9.82 9.32 11.98
N PRO A 165 10.41 10.28 12.72
CA PRO A 165 11.77 10.71 12.50
C PRO A 165 12.75 9.55 12.66
N VAL A 166 13.69 9.44 11.73
CA VAL A 166 14.74 8.42 11.72
C VAL A 166 16.08 9.13 11.87
N LYS A 167 16.83 8.73 12.90
CA LYS A 167 18.16 9.28 13.17
C LYS A 167 19.24 8.40 12.54
N LEU A 168 19.90 8.91 11.51
CA LEU A 168 21.15 8.33 10.98
C LEU A 168 22.29 9.31 11.21
N SER A 169 23.50 8.82 11.47
CA SER A 169 24.63 9.67 11.80
C SER A 169 25.07 10.60 10.67
N ASN A 170 24.75 10.26 9.41
CA ASN A 170 25.14 11.00 8.22
C ASN A 170 23.97 11.60 7.42
N ALA A 171 22.76 11.66 8.00
CA ALA A 171 21.57 12.17 7.31
C ALA A 171 21.15 13.55 7.84
N GLU A 172 20.67 14.41 6.95
CA GLU A 172 19.88 15.57 7.34
C GLU A 172 18.44 15.12 7.59
N GLU A 173 17.97 15.40 8.79
CA GLU A 173 16.62 15.06 9.21
C GLU A 173 15.71 16.28 9.00
N HIS A 174 14.72 16.12 8.14
CA HIS A 174 13.70 17.11 7.87
C HIS A 174 12.36 16.62 8.42
N SER A 175 11.85 17.33 9.42
CA SER A 175 10.46 17.19 9.82
C SER A 175 9.60 18.02 8.87
N PHE A 176 8.74 17.36 8.11
CA PHE A 176 7.69 18.02 7.34
C PHE A 176 6.70 18.67 8.31
N ASP A 177 6.61 19.99 8.25
CA ASP A 177 5.58 20.74 8.92
C ASP A 177 4.37 20.92 7.98
N PRO A 178 3.22 20.28 8.26
CA PRO A 178 2.00 20.48 7.48
C PRO A 178 1.53 21.94 7.46
N MET A 179 1.93 22.74 8.43
CA MET A 179 1.56 24.16 8.51
C MET A 179 2.55 25.08 7.80
N PHE A 180 3.56 24.54 7.12
CA PHE A 180 4.46 25.35 6.31
C PHE A 180 3.69 26.06 5.18
N GLN A 181 3.98 27.35 4.97
CA GLN A 181 3.23 28.22 4.06
C GLN A 181 3.08 27.63 2.65
N GLY A 182 4.14 27.06 2.08
CA GLY A 182 4.05 26.46 0.75
C GLY A 182 3.09 25.27 0.66
N ASN A 183 2.98 24.47 1.73
CA ASN A 183 1.99 23.39 1.80
C ASN A 183 0.57 23.96 1.92
N LEU A 184 0.39 25.01 2.72
CA LEU A 184 -0.89 25.69 2.86
C LEU A 184 -1.35 26.36 1.56
N ASP A 185 -0.44 26.92 0.77
CA ASP A 185 -0.74 27.51 -0.54
C ASP A 185 -1.22 26.43 -1.52
N ASP A 186 -0.50 25.31 -1.62
CA ASP A 186 -0.87 24.18 -2.47
C ASP A 186 -2.23 23.58 -2.03
N LEU A 187 -2.46 23.47 -0.72
CA LEU A 187 -3.71 22.97 -0.15
C LEU A 187 -4.87 23.94 -0.41
N THR A 188 -4.63 25.25 -0.27
CA THR A 188 -5.61 26.29 -0.58
C THR A 188 -6.04 26.20 -2.03
N ALA A 189 -5.10 26.11 -2.96
CA ALA A 189 -5.40 25.97 -4.39
C ALA A 189 -6.21 24.70 -4.67
N TYR A 190 -5.83 23.58 -4.06
CA TYR A 190 -6.56 22.31 -4.19
C TYR A 190 -8.01 22.42 -3.68
N VAL A 191 -8.20 22.91 -2.45
CA VAL A 191 -9.52 23.05 -1.83
C VAL A 191 -10.39 24.01 -2.61
N GLN A 192 -9.86 25.17 -2.99
CA GLN A 192 -10.59 26.17 -3.77
C GLN A 192 -11.04 25.60 -5.12
N GLY A 193 -10.16 24.88 -5.82
CA GLY A 193 -10.47 24.23 -7.09
C GLY A 193 -11.58 23.19 -6.95
N ARG A 194 -11.58 22.40 -5.87
CA ARG A 194 -12.62 21.40 -5.58
C ARG A 194 -13.95 22.04 -5.22
N LEU A 195 -13.96 23.07 -4.37
CA LEU A 195 -15.18 23.79 -3.97
C LEU A 195 -15.79 24.60 -5.12
N ALA A 196 -14.99 25.07 -6.07
CA ALA A 196 -15.48 25.76 -7.26
C ALA A 196 -16.35 24.87 -8.18
N LEU A 197 -16.27 23.54 -8.03
CA LEU A 197 -17.13 22.59 -8.75
C LEU A 197 -18.52 22.44 -8.10
N VAL A 198 -18.70 22.92 -6.87
CA VAL A 198 -19.99 22.87 -6.17
C VAL A 198 -20.89 24.01 -6.68
N THR A 199 -21.86 23.66 -7.52
CA THR A 199 -22.66 24.63 -8.29
C THR A 199 -23.52 25.57 -7.45
N VAL A 200 -23.83 25.19 -6.20
CA VAL A 200 -24.63 26.00 -5.28
C VAL A 200 -23.82 27.07 -4.53
N LEU A 201 -22.49 27.10 -4.69
CA LEU A 201 -21.63 28.08 -4.02
C LEU A 201 -21.36 29.30 -4.89
N SER A 202 -21.48 30.48 -4.28
CA SER A 202 -20.94 31.71 -4.86
C SER A 202 -19.41 31.76 -4.73
N LYS A 203 -18.75 32.58 -5.55
CA LYS A 203 -17.29 32.79 -5.48
C LYS A 203 -16.82 33.26 -4.09
N PHE A 204 -17.64 34.05 -3.40
CA PHE A 204 -17.35 34.54 -2.05
C PHE A 204 -17.37 33.37 -1.05
N GLN A 205 -18.42 32.55 -1.08
CA GLN A 205 -18.54 31.36 -0.24
C GLN A 205 -17.41 30.34 -0.50
N VAL A 206 -17.02 30.13 -1.76
CA VAL A 206 -15.86 29.28 -2.09
C VAL A 206 -14.61 29.77 -1.37
N THR A 207 -14.38 31.08 -1.33
CA THR A 207 -13.19 31.66 -0.67
C THR A 207 -13.24 31.46 0.85
N ASP A 208 -14.36 31.76 1.49
CA ASP A 208 -14.53 31.60 2.94
C ASP A 208 -14.40 30.12 3.36
N HIS A 209 -15.13 29.24 2.68
CA HIS A 209 -15.06 27.80 2.93
C HIS A 209 -13.66 27.22 2.66
N THR A 210 -12.92 27.75 1.69
CA THR A 210 -11.53 27.34 1.47
C THR A 210 -10.69 27.61 2.70
N LYS A 211 -10.77 28.83 3.24
CA LYS A 211 -10.00 29.21 4.45
C LYS A 211 -10.36 28.32 5.64
N ASP A 212 -11.65 28.09 5.86
CA ASP A 212 -12.14 27.25 6.95
C ASP A 212 -11.65 25.79 6.82
N MET A 213 -11.75 25.20 5.64
CA MET A 213 -11.30 23.83 5.37
C MET A 213 -9.79 23.68 5.53
N VAL A 214 -9.00 24.62 5.01
CA VAL A 214 -7.54 24.61 5.15
C VAL A 214 -7.16 24.68 6.62
N GLY A 215 -7.77 25.59 7.38
CA GLY A 215 -7.53 25.71 8.83
C GLY A 215 -7.96 24.46 9.60
N ALA A 216 -9.16 23.95 9.34
CA ALA A 216 -9.71 22.80 10.05
C ALA A 216 -8.99 21.48 9.73
N SER A 217 -8.40 21.35 8.55
CA SER A 217 -7.62 20.17 8.16
C SER A 217 -6.19 20.14 8.73
N GLU A 218 -5.77 21.21 9.42
CA GLU A 218 -4.43 21.37 9.99
C GLU A 218 -3.31 21.16 8.95
N GLY A 219 -3.55 21.60 7.71
CA GLY A 219 -2.59 21.43 6.61
C GLY A 219 -2.48 20.00 6.06
N ILE A 220 -3.27 19.04 6.56
CA ILE A 220 -3.25 17.64 6.12
C ILE A 220 -4.12 17.46 4.87
N PHE A 221 -3.46 17.33 3.72
CA PHE A 221 -4.10 17.08 2.42
C PHE A 221 -5.11 15.94 2.42
N LEU A 222 -4.78 14.81 3.07
CA LEU A 222 -5.68 13.66 3.15
C LEU A 222 -7.00 14.01 3.86
N ASN A 223 -6.94 14.77 4.94
CA ASN A 223 -8.13 15.15 5.70
C ASN A 223 -9.03 16.07 4.87
N ALA A 224 -8.46 17.10 4.24
CA ALA A 224 -9.19 17.98 3.34
C ALA A 224 -9.79 17.21 2.15
N SER A 225 -9.04 16.29 1.55
CA SER A 225 -9.51 15.46 0.43
C SER A 225 -10.69 14.57 0.83
N ILE A 226 -10.62 13.90 1.98
CA ILE A 226 -11.73 13.05 2.47
C ILE A 226 -12.95 13.93 2.80
N ALA A 227 -12.76 15.07 3.47
CA ALA A 227 -13.85 15.98 3.79
C ALA A 227 -14.57 16.49 2.53
N LEU A 228 -13.81 16.88 1.50
CA LEU A 228 -14.36 17.31 0.21
C LEU A 228 -15.07 16.19 -0.53
N ASP A 229 -14.60 14.94 -0.42
CA ASP A 229 -15.29 13.79 -1.01
C ASP A 229 -16.56 13.41 -0.24
N ILE A 230 -16.61 13.65 1.09
CA ILE A 230 -17.84 13.48 1.89
C ILE A 230 -18.90 14.50 1.45
N LEU A 231 -18.49 15.74 1.19
CA LEU A 231 -19.36 16.77 0.63
C LEU A 231 -19.80 16.40 -0.80
N GLY A 232 -18.87 15.97 -1.64
CA GLY A 232 -19.14 15.78 -3.06
C GLY A 232 -19.43 17.11 -3.77
N THR A 233 -20.01 17.02 -4.97
CA THR A 233 -20.24 18.19 -5.84
C THR A 233 -21.71 18.46 -6.15
N ASP A 234 -22.57 17.48 -5.92
CA ASP A 234 -23.89 17.42 -6.55
C ASP A 234 -25.00 17.82 -5.57
N TYR A 235 -25.04 19.10 -5.23
CA TYR A 235 -26.08 19.66 -4.38
C TYR A 235 -27.15 20.37 -5.22
N SER A 236 -28.42 20.05 -4.95
CA SER A 236 -29.56 20.75 -5.55
C SER A 236 -29.87 22.08 -4.86
N GLN A 237 -29.46 22.23 -3.59
CA GLN A 237 -29.73 23.40 -2.76
C GLN A 237 -28.58 23.68 -1.79
N TYR A 238 -28.25 24.95 -1.59
CA TYR A 238 -27.21 25.39 -0.66
C TYR A 238 -27.46 24.91 0.78
N LYS A 239 -28.71 24.87 1.26
CA LYS A 239 -29.05 24.41 2.62
C LYS A 239 -28.61 22.97 2.91
N ILE A 240 -28.62 22.11 1.89
CA ILE A 240 -28.18 20.71 2.03
C ILE A 240 -26.66 20.67 2.20
N PHE A 241 -25.95 21.42 1.35
CA PHE A 241 -24.50 21.61 1.48
C PHE A 241 -24.12 22.15 2.86
N GLU A 242 -24.79 23.21 3.31
CA GLU A 242 -24.50 23.86 4.59
C GLU A 242 -24.71 22.93 5.78
N THR A 243 -25.68 22.01 5.71
CA THR A 243 -25.92 21.01 6.76
C THR A 243 -24.74 20.03 6.86
N GLU A 244 -24.25 19.50 5.73
CA GLU A 244 -23.09 18.60 5.73
C GLU A 244 -21.79 19.34 6.06
N TRP A 245 -21.65 20.58 5.60
CA TRP A 245 -20.53 21.46 5.93
C TRP A 245 -20.42 21.66 7.45
N ASN A 246 -21.51 22.08 8.10
CA ASN A 246 -21.52 22.32 9.55
C ASN A 246 -21.20 21.04 10.33
N LEU A 247 -21.76 19.90 9.92
CA LEU A 247 -21.43 18.59 10.50
C LEU A 247 -19.93 18.29 10.45
N LEU A 248 -19.28 18.58 9.31
CA LEU A 248 -17.83 18.35 9.15
C LEU A 248 -17.00 19.29 10.02
N MET A 249 -17.34 20.59 10.05
CA MET A 249 -16.62 21.58 10.84
C MET A 249 -16.71 21.31 12.35
N GLU A 250 -17.86 20.83 12.84
CA GLU A 250 -18.02 20.43 14.25
C GLU A 250 -17.14 19.24 14.66
N LYS A 251 -16.77 18.37 13.71
CA LYS A 251 -16.01 17.13 13.95
C LYS A 251 -14.48 17.30 13.99
N LYS A 252 -13.96 18.52 13.79
CA LYS A 252 -12.52 18.86 13.82
C LYS A 252 -11.64 18.14 12.78
N LEU A 253 -12.17 17.79 11.61
CA LEU A 253 -11.51 17.19 10.42
C LEU A 253 -10.26 16.29 10.65
N THR A 254 -10.18 15.56 11.76
CA THR A 254 -9.14 14.55 11.97
C THR A 254 -9.44 13.32 11.12
N SER A 255 -8.43 12.52 10.78
CA SER A 255 -8.65 11.30 9.99
C SER A 255 -9.69 10.39 10.65
N ASP A 256 -9.56 10.15 11.97
CA ASP A 256 -10.50 9.33 12.73
C ASP A 256 -11.93 9.88 12.71
N SER A 257 -12.12 11.18 12.93
CA SER A 257 -13.45 11.78 12.90
C SER A 257 -14.08 11.75 11.51
N LEU A 258 -13.28 11.91 10.46
CA LEU A 258 -13.75 11.82 9.08
C LEU A 258 -14.13 10.38 8.73
N TYR A 259 -13.34 9.40 9.15
CA TYR A 259 -13.68 7.99 8.98
C TYR A 259 -14.92 7.59 9.79
N ASP A 260 -15.13 8.15 10.99
CA ASP A 260 -16.37 7.95 11.75
C ASP A 260 -17.60 8.48 10.98
N VAL A 261 -17.48 9.66 10.34
CA VAL A 261 -18.54 10.22 9.50
C VAL A 261 -18.85 9.28 8.33
N VAL A 262 -17.84 8.81 7.60
CA VAL A 262 -18.07 7.89 6.48
C VAL A 262 -18.63 6.55 6.98
N TRP A 263 -18.09 6.02 8.07
CA TRP A 263 -18.54 4.77 8.65
C TRP A 263 -19.99 4.85 9.11
N SER A 264 -20.47 5.98 9.61
CA SER A 264 -21.90 6.13 9.96
C SER A 264 -22.82 5.93 8.75
N LYS A 265 -22.41 6.35 7.54
CA LYS A 265 -23.12 6.13 6.27
C LYS A 265 -23.03 4.66 5.83
N VAL A 266 -21.87 4.01 6.06
CA VAL A 266 -21.63 2.60 5.71
C VAL A 266 -22.32 1.62 6.66
N ALA A 267 -22.34 1.90 7.96
CA ALA A 267 -22.77 0.97 9.01
C ALA A 267 -24.25 0.57 8.86
N GLY A 268 -25.09 1.50 8.38
CA GLY A 268 -26.50 1.24 8.07
C GLY A 268 -26.74 0.39 6.82
N ASN A 269 -25.72 0.21 5.96
CA ASN A 269 -25.83 -0.53 4.70
C ASN A 269 -25.04 -1.84 4.78
N ALA A 270 -25.75 -2.98 4.84
CA ALA A 270 -25.14 -4.30 4.96
C ALA A 270 -24.21 -4.64 3.78
N THR A 271 -24.55 -4.19 2.57
CA THR A 271 -23.77 -4.41 1.35
C THR A 271 -22.47 -3.61 1.36
N ALA A 272 -22.54 -2.33 1.76
CA ALA A 272 -21.36 -1.48 1.90
C ALA A 272 -20.41 -2.01 2.99
N ARG A 273 -20.95 -2.49 4.12
CA ARG A 273 -20.16 -3.20 5.14
C ARG A 273 -19.47 -4.44 4.59
N LYS A 274 -20.17 -5.27 3.81
CA LYS A 274 -19.59 -6.46 3.14
C LYS A 274 -18.43 -6.04 2.23
N LEU A 275 -18.61 -4.98 1.42
CA LEU A 275 -17.57 -4.47 0.53
C LEU A 275 -16.32 -3.99 1.29
N VAL A 276 -16.50 -3.17 2.34
CA VAL A 276 -15.37 -2.73 3.18
C VAL A 276 -14.65 -3.92 3.82
N GLY A 277 -15.38 -4.91 4.34
CA GLY A 277 -14.80 -6.12 4.92
C GLY A 277 -13.98 -6.93 3.91
N ILE A 278 -14.49 -7.09 2.69
CA ILE A 278 -13.76 -7.71 1.57
C ILE A 278 -12.46 -6.94 1.29
N MET A 279 -12.55 -5.62 1.14
CA MET A 279 -11.40 -4.76 0.85
C MET A 279 -10.32 -4.81 1.94
N LEU A 280 -10.71 -4.89 3.22
CA LEU A 280 -9.77 -5.01 4.34
C LEU A 280 -9.05 -6.36 4.38
N SER A 281 -9.73 -7.41 3.89
CA SER A 281 -9.22 -8.79 3.90
C SER A 281 -8.29 -9.08 2.72
N MET A 282 -8.37 -8.29 1.65
CA MET A 282 -7.58 -8.46 0.44
C MET A 282 -6.11 -8.04 0.62
N LYS A 283 -5.18 -8.83 0.07
CA LYS A 283 -3.78 -8.41 -0.02
C LYS A 283 -3.50 -7.46 -1.17
N ARG A 284 -4.25 -7.57 -2.27
CA ARG A 284 -4.11 -6.71 -3.46
C ARG A 284 -5.46 -6.10 -3.84
N PRO A 285 -5.47 -4.90 -4.43
CA PRO A 285 -6.69 -4.31 -4.99
C PRO A 285 -7.40 -5.26 -5.97
N LEU A 286 -8.72 -5.39 -5.86
CA LEU A 286 -9.53 -6.17 -6.80
C LEU A 286 -10.07 -5.27 -7.90
N LYS A 287 -10.15 -5.82 -9.11
CA LYS A 287 -10.87 -5.22 -10.23
C LYS A 287 -12.38 -5.23 -9.98
N LEU A 288 -13.11 -4.32 -10.62
CA LEU A 288 -14.56 -4.22 -10.48
C LEU A 288 -15.29 -5.55 -10.78
N ASN A 289 -14.95 -6.22 -11.89
CA ASN A 289 -15.53 -7.53 -12.23
C ASN A 289 -15.21 -8.64 -11.21
N GLY A 290 -14.04 -8.55 -10.56
CA GLY A 290 -13.69 -9.44 -9.46
C GLY A 290 -14.60 -9.22 -8.25
N LEU A 291 -14.92 -7.97 -7.94
CA LEU A 291 -15.86 -7.62 -6.86
C LEU A 291 -17.29 -8.03 -7.18
N LEU A 292 -17.77 -7.82 -8.41
CA LEU A 292 -19.10 -8.28 -8.84
C LEU A 292 -19.28 -9.78 -8.61
N THR A 293 -18.30 -10.55 -9.09
CA THR A 293 -18.27 -12.00 -8.92
C THR A 293 -18.24 -12.39 -7.44
N LEU A 294 -17.39 -11.74 -6.64
CA LEU A 294 -17.20 -12.09 -5.23
C LEU A 294 -18.39 -11.70 -4.35
N MET A 295 -19.06 -10.60 -4.68
CA MET A 295 -20.17 -10.10 -3.89
C MET A 295 -21.52 -10.70 -4.32
N ASP A 296 -21.57 -11.35 -5.49
CA ASP A 296 -22.77 -11.88 -6.14
C ASP A 296 -23.86 -10.82 -6.30
N MET A 297 -23.52 -9.74 -7.02
CA MET A 297 -24.44 -8.63 -7.29
C MET A 297 -24.28 -8.08 -8.70
N ASP A 298 -25.33 -7.43 -9.19
CA ASP A 298 -25.28 -6.70 -10.45
C ASP A 298 -24.41 -5.42 -10.35
N ALA A 299 -24.05 -4.90 -11.52
CA ALA A 299 -23.16 -3.75 -11.66
C ALA A 299 -23.73 -2.47 -11.05
N ASP A 300 -25.05 -2.25 -11.16
CA ASP A 300 -25.70 -1.03 -10.69
C ASP A 300 -25.74 -0.99 -9.16
N LEU A 301 -26.04 -2.13 -8.52
CA LEU A 301 -26.00 -2.26 -7.07
C LEU A 301 -24.57 -2.12 -6.52
N LEU A 302 -23.57 -2.70 -7.18
CA LEU A 302 -22.17 -2.52 -6.77
C LEU A 302 -21.75 -1.05 -6.91
N GLN A 303 -22.09 -0.40 -8.03
CA GLN A 303 -21.78 1.00 -8.23
C GLN A 303 -22.42 1.87 -7.16
N THR A 304 -23.70 1.66 -6.87
CA THR A 304 -24.42 2.36 -5.79
C THR A 304 -23.75 2.11 -4.43
N THR A 305 -23.30 0.88 -4.19
CA THR A 305 -22.58 0.51 -2.96
C THR A 305 -21.23 1.22 -2.86
N ILE A 306 -20.48 1.29 -3.97
CA ILE A 306 -19.20 2.00 -4.06
C ILE A 306 -19.40 3.48 -3.74
N MET A 307 -20.47 4.10 -4.24
CA MET A 307 -20.77 5.52 -3.96
C MET A 307 -20.86 5.83 -2.46
N HIS A 308 -21.28 4.88 -1.61
CA HIS A 308 -21.30 5.07 -0.16
C HIS A 308 -19.90 5.09 0.49
N ILE A 309 -18.88 4.55 -0.18
CA ILE A 309 -17.51 4.44 0.35
C ILE A 309 -16.49 5.27 -0.45
N VAL A 310 -16.90 5.99 -1.49
CA VAL A 310 -16.02 6.83 -2.33
C VAL A 310 -15.03 7.68 -1.54
N PRO A 311 -15.40 8.35 -0.42
CA PRO A 311 -14.44 9.15 0.34
C PRO A 311 -13.23 8.35 0.86
N LEU A 312 -13.38 7.03 1.00
CA LEU A 312 -12.34 6.11 1.45
C LEU A 312 -11.48 5.58 0.30
N LEU A 313 -11.86 5.80 -0.96
CA LEU A 313 -11.24 5.18 -2.14
C LEU A 313 -10.23 6.11 -2.82
N LYS A 314 -9.22 5.53 -3.50
CA LYS A 314 -8.25 6.30 -4.31
C LYS A 314 -8.89 6.95 -5.55
N GLY A 315 -10.12 6.59 -5.87
CA GLY A 315 -10.92 7.14 -6.95
C GLY A 315 -12.21 6.34 -7.12
N VAL A 316 -13.09 6.81 -8.00
CA VAL A 316 -14.26 6.03 -8.44
C VAL A 316 -13.81 5.15 -9.59
N PRO A 317 -13.95 3.81 -9.51
CA PRO A 317 -13.70 2.94 -10.66
C PRO A 317 -14.71 3.28 -11.76
N ASN A 318 -14.21 3.54 -12.97
CA ASN A 318 -15.00 3.91 -14.14
C ASN A 318 -14.93 2.86 -15.25
N SER A 319 -14.08 1.85 -15.09
CA SER A 319 -13.91 0.73 -16.02
C SER A 319 -13.74 -0.59 -15.29
N ASP A 320 -14.03 -1.69 -15.99
CA ASP A 320 -13.82 -3.06 -15.50
C ASP A 320 -12.35 -3.36 -15.15
N SER A 321 -11.42 -2.63 -15.76
CA SER A 321 -9.99 -2.73 -15.46
C SER A 321 -9.58 -2.00 -14.19
N ASP A 322 -10.40 -1.07 -13.70
CA ASP A 322 -10.08 -0.28 -12.53
C ASP A 322 -10.14 -1.13 -11.26
N THR A 323 -9.20 -0.85 -10.38
CA THR A 323 -9.11 -1.53 -9.09
C THR A 323 -9.71 -0.68 -7.98
N VAL A 324 -10.42 -1.33 -7.08
CA VAL A 324 -11.01 -0.69 -5.90
C VAL A 324 -10.03 -0.84 -4.75
N GLN A 325 -9.53 0.29 -4.27
CA GLN A 325 -8.53 0.36 -3.22
C GLN A 325 -8.78 1.55 -2.31
N PHE A 326 -8.42 1.39 -1.03
CA PHE A 326 -8.45 2.50 -0.10
C PHE A 326 -7.48 3.60 -0.54
N LYS A 327 -7.87 4.86 -0.33
CA LYS A 327 -7.09 6.05 -0.64
C LYS A 327 -5.77 6.07 0.12
N HIS A 328 -5.81 5.66 1.38
CA HIS A 328 -4.68 5.72 2.28
C HIS A 328 -4.73 4.60 3.31
N ARG A 329 -3.56 4.16 3.79
CA ARG A 329 -3.44 3.05 4.74
C ARG A 329 -4.04 3.35 6.12
N THR A 330 -4.09 4.62 6.52
CA THR A 330 -4.79 5.05 7.75
C THR A 330 -6.27 4.63 7.77
N THR A 331 -6.91 4.50 6.60
CA THR A 331 -8.27 3.94 6.50
C THR A 331 -8.30 2.49 6.98
N VAL A 332 -7.34 1.67 6.57
CA VAL A 332 -7.21 0.27 7.01
C VAL A 332 -6.93 0.22 8.51
N GLU A 333 -5.99 1.04 8.99
CA GLU A 333 -5.65 1.13 10.42
C GLU A 333 -6.86 1.50 11.28
N PHE A 334 -7.65 2.47 10.82
CA PHE A 334 -8.88 2.89 11.48
C PHE A 334 -9.87 1.72 11.62
N PHE A 335 -10.17 1.03 10.52
CA PHE A 335 -11.16 -0.05 10.54
C PHE A 335 -10.67 -1.26 11.32
N VAL A 336 -9.40 -1.66 11.17
CA VAL A 336 -8.82 -2.80 11.91
C VAL A 336 -8.84 -2.54 13.43
N LYS A 337 -8.62 -1.30 13.87
CA LYS A 337 -8.65 -0.95 15.30
C LYS A 337 -10.06 -0.86 15.89
N ARG A 338 -11.03 -0.31 15.14
CA ARG A 338 -12.32 0.15 15.71
C ARG A 338 -13.53 -0.66 15.30
N VAL A 339 -13.48 -1.31 14.14
CA VAL A 339 -14.46 -2.34 13.84
C VAL A 339 -13.86 -3.56 14.53
N PRO A 340 -14.33 -3.98 15.72
CA PRO A 340 -14.13 -5.36 16.09
C PRO A 340 -14.67 -6.10 14.89
N LEU A 341 -13.76 -6.67 14.10
CA LEU A 341 -14.10 -7.75 13.22
C LEU A 341 -14.65 -8.75 14.20
N GLN A 342 -15.97 -8.70 14.46
CA GLN A 342 -16.64 -9.74 15.20
C GLN A 342 -16.15 -10.95 14.47
N HIS A 343 -15.28 -11.72 15.13
CA HIS A 343 -14.47 -12.74 14.49
C HIS A 343 -15.39 -13.71 13.74
N ASP A 344 -16.65 -13.78 14.17
CA ASP A 344 -17.77 -14.44 13.53
C ASP A 344 -18.18 -13.85 12.17
N LEU A 345 -18.25 -12.54 11.94
CA LEU A 345 -18.77 -12.02 10.66
C LEU A 345 -17.76 -12.10 9.51
N LEU A 346 -16.45 -12.00 9.79
CA LEU A 346 -15.43 -12.27 8.77
C LEU A 346 -15.14 -13.75 8.67
N ALA A 347 -14.95 -14.51 9.76
CA ALA A 347 -14.66 -15.93 9.62
C ALA A 347 -15.90 -16.72 9.13
N VAL A 348 -17.11 -16.47 9.65
CA VAL A 348 -18.32 -17.19 9.21
C VAL A 348 -18.73 -16.74 7.83
N LYS A 349 -18.71 -15.44 7.47
CA LYS A 349 -19.05 -15.05 6.09
C LYS A 349 -17.94 -15.30 5.09
N PHE A 350 -16.67 -15.26 5.46
CA PHE A 350 -15.58 -15.70 4.58
C PHE A 350 -15.68 -17.21 4.34
N MET A 351 -16.06 -18.00 5.36
CA MET A 351 -16.32 -19.43 5.21
C MET A 351 -17.63 -19.74 4.47
N ASP A 352 -18.66 -18.90 4.58
CA ASP A 352 -19.89 -19.00 3.78
C ASP A 352 -19.64 -18.58 2.33
N ILE A 353 -18.87 -17.52 2.08
CA ILE A 353 -18.45 -17.10 0.73
C ILE A 353 -17.54 -18.17 0.11
N ILE A 354 -16.62 -18.76 0.89
CA ILE A 354 -15.85 -19.94 0.47
C ILE A 354 -16.78 -21.13 0.24
N GLY A 355 -17.75 -21.38 1.11
CA GLY A 355 -18.71 -22.47 1.01
C GLY A 355 -19.63 -22.34 -0.20
N GLU A 356 -20.02 -21.13 -0.56
CA GLU A 356 -20.82 -20.79 -1.75
C GLU A 356 -19.96 -20.77 -3.02
N LEU A 357 -18.71 -20.28 -2.99
CA LEU A 357 -17.76 -20.37 -4.10
C LEU A 357 -17.35 -21.83 -4.39
N LEU A 358 -17.11 -22.63 -3.35
CA LEU A 358 -16.79 -24.05 -3.46
C LEU A 358 -18.03 -24.90 -3.73
N GLY A 359 -19.20 -24.47 -3.25
CA GLY A 359 -20.50 -25.08 -3.54
C GLY A 359 -20.93 -24.84 -4.99
N SER A 360 -20.77 -23.62 -5.51
CA SER A 360 -20.99 -23.29 -6.92
C SER A 360 -19.96 -23.94 -7.86
N LEU A 361 -18.78 -24.30 -7.35
CA LEU A 361 -17.85 -25.28 -7.95
C LEU A 361 -18.35 -26.73 -7.77
N HIS A 362 -19.65 -26.96 -8.03
CA HIS A 362 -20.28 -28.29 -8.14
C HIS A 362 -19.66 -29.09 -9.30
N TYR A 363 -18.41 -29.57 -9.15
CA TYR A 363 -17.85 -30.71 -9.88
C TYR A 363 -16.45 -31.14 -9.40
N LEU A 364 -15.88 -30.51 -8.36
CA LEU A 364 -14.59 -30.94 -7.82
C LEU A 364 -14.76 -31.49 -6.40
N ASP A 365 -14.43 -32.77 -6.29
CA ASP A 365 -14.44 -33.61 -5.10
C ASP A 365 -13.61 -32.97 -3.98
N TYR A 366 -14.25 -32.08 -3.20
CA TYR A 366 -13.67 -31.29 -2.10
C TYR A 366 -12.84 -32.14 -1.13
N SER A 367 -13.27 -33.39 -0.90
CA SER A 367 -12.53 -34.34 -0.05
C SER A 367 -11.16 -34.72 -0.63
N LYS A 368 -11.00 -34.77 -1.95
CA LYS A 368 -9.71 -35.04 -2.61
C LYS A 368 -8.79 -33.83 -2.60
N ALA A 369 -9.34 -32.63 -2.74
CA ALA A 369 -8.57 -31.38 -2.68
C ALA A 369 -7.92 -31.20 -1.30
N VAL A 370 -8.72 -31.37 -0.24
CA VAL A 370 -8.25 -31.27 1.15
C VAL A 370 -7.26 -32.40 1.49
N LYS A 371 -7.50 -33.64 1.02
CA LYS A 371 -6.57 -34.76 1.22
C LYS A 371 -5.24 -34.58 0.50
N SER A 372 -5.25 -34.09 -0.75
CA SER A 372 -4.02 -33.82 -1.52
C SER A 372 -3.19 -32.67 -0.94
N PHE A 373 -3.86 -31.67 -0.37
CA PHE A 373 -3.22 -30.55 0.30
C PHE A 373 -2.62 -30.98 1.65
N ALA A 374 -3.35 -31.76 2.44
CA ALA A 374 -2.85 -32.33 3.70
C ALA A 374 -1.71 -33.36 3.50
N SER A 375 -1.64 -34.02 2.34
CA SER A 375 -0.56 -34.96 2.02
C SER A 375 0.69 -34.33 1.40
N GLY A 376 0.72 -33.00 1.23
CA GLY A 376 1.88 -32.28 0.65
C GLY A 376 2.19 -32.63 -0.81
N THR A 377 1.23 -33.24 -1.52
CA THR A 377 1.42 -33.67 -2.92
C THR A 377 0.88 -32.59 -3.86
N ASN A 378 1.76 -31.68 -4.31
CA ASN A 378 1.48 -30.61 -5.29
C ASN A 378 1.25 -31.12 -6.73
N LYS A 379 0.40 -32.13 -6.94
CA LYS A 379 0.19 -32.73 -8.28
C LYS A 379 -1.26 -32.74 -8.77
N PHE A 380 -2.16 -31.93 -8.19
CA PHE A 380 -3.51 -31.77 -8.72
C PHE A 380 -3.68 -30.42 -9.43
N ASN A 381 -3.91 -30.48 -10.74
CA ASN A 381 -4.23 -29.34 -11.58
C ASN A 381 -5.75 -29.12 -11.51
N PHE A 382 -6.20 -28.08 -10.82
CA PHE A 382 -7.60 -27.92 -10.42
C PHE A 382 -8.56 -27.51 -11.55
N GLY A 383 -8.10 -27.33 -12.80
CA GLY A 383 -8.99 -26.96 -13.92
C GLY A 383 -9.85 -25.72 -13.63
N LEU A 384 -9.38 -24.84 -12.74
CA LEU A 384 -10.07 -23.62 -12.34
C LEU A 384 -9.99 -22.62 -13.50
N LYS A 385 -11.14 -22.18 -13.98
CA LYS A 385 -11.23 -21.30 -15.16
C LYS A 385 -11.34 -19.81 -14.84
N SER A 386 -11.47 -19.43 -13.57
CA SER A 386 -11.56 -18.01 -13.18
C SER A 386 -10.34 -17.57 -12.37
N ASP A 387 -9.75 -16.45 -12.80
CA ASP A 387 -8.63 -15.79 -12.14
C ASP A 387 -8.93 -15.46 -10.67
N ALA A 388 -10.20 -15.23 -10.33
CA ALA A 388 -10.66 -14.95 -8.97
C ALA A 388 -10.43 -16.14 -8.01
N THR A 389 -10.62 -17.39 -8.46
CA THR A 389 -10.46 -18.57 -7.61
C THR A 389 -8.99 -18.91 -7.36
N LEU A 390 -8.14 -18.79 -8.40
CA LEU A 390 -6.69 -18.97 -8.26
C LEU A 390 -6.09 -17.90 -7.35
N TYR A 391 -6.48 -16.64 -7.54
CA TYR A 391 -6.10 -15.53 -6.66
C TYR A 391 -6.49 -15.81 -5.20
N PHE A 392 -7.68 -16.35 -4.96
CA PHE A 392 -8.14 -16.63 -3.60
C PHE A 392 -7.33 -17.73 -2.90
N ILE A 393 -6.96 -18.80 -3.61
CA ILE A 393 -6.15 -19.91 -3.07
C ILE A 393 -4.74 -19.43 -2.70
N GLU A 394 -4.10 -18.64 -3.56
CA GLU A 394 -2.76 -18.08 -3.31
C GLU A 394 -2.73 -17.15 -2.08
N ASN A 395 -3.81 -16.40 -1.83
CA ASN A 395 -3.90 -15.53 -0.67
C ASN A 395 -4.27 -16.28 0.64
N TRP A 396 -4.89 -17.46 0.54
CA TRP A 396 -5.32 -18.28 1.68
C TRP A 396 -4.17 -19.01 2.37
N THR A 397 -3.19 -19.53 1.61
CA THR A 397 -2.06 -20.30 2.16
C THR A 397 -1.22 -19.49 3.15
N ASP A 398 -1.03 -18.20 2.87
CA ASP A 398 -0.22 -17.32 3.71
C ASP A 398 -0.98 -16.82 4.96
N MET A 399 -2.31 -16.78 4.92
CA MET A 399 -3.14 -16.46 6.08
C MET A 399 -3.11 -17.58 7.13
N LEU A 400 -2.96 -18.83 6.69
CA LEU A 400 -2.79 -19.97 7.60
C LEU A 400 -1.39 -20.00 8.23
N ASP A 401 -0.36 -19.58 7.50
CA ASP A 401 1.02 -19.54 8.01
C ASP A 401 1.21 -18.47 9.12
N THR A 402 0.39 -17.41 9.10
CA THR A 402 0.35 -16.36 10.14
C THR A 402 -0.58 -16.69 11.32
N SER A 403 -1.30 -17.82 11.27
CA SER A 403 -2.37 -18.18 12.22
C SER A 403 -1.92 -18.93 13.49
N THR A 404 -0.62 -19.00 13.78
CA THR A 404 -0.07 -19.57 15.04
C THR A 404 -0.57 -18.90 16.34
N HIS A 405 -1.48 -17.92 16.24
CA HIS A 405 -1.99 -17.11 17.35
C HIS A 405 -3.51 -17.29 17.61
N PHE A 406 -4.21 -18.25 16.99
CA PHE A 406 -5.68 -18.37 17.12
C PHE A 406 -6.16 -19.79 17.49
N PRO A 407 -6.28 -20.11 18.80
CA PRO A 407 -6.73 -21.42 19.29
C PRO A 407 -8.12 -21.84 18.79
N GLU A 408 -8.98 -20.90 18.42
CA GLU A 408 -10.33 -21.16 17.91
C GLU A 408 -10.30 -21.78 16.49
N VAL A 409 -9.32 -21.40 15.67
CA VAL A 409 -9.08 -21.98 14.34
C VAL A 409 -8.65 -23.44 14.48
N GLU A 410 -7.75 -23.72 15.41
CA GLU A 410 -7.29 -25.07 15.74
C GLU A 410 -8.43 -25.95 16.32
N GLN A 411 -9.27 -25.39 17.21
CA GLN A 411 -10.46 -26.08 17.72
C GLN A 411 -11.46 -26.41 16.61
N PHE A 412 -11.68 -25.53 15.64
CA PHE A 412 -12.54 -25.78 14.50
C PHE A 412 -11.98 -26.90 13.60
N PHE A 413 -10.69 -26.90 13.29
CA PHE A 413 -10.05 -28.00 12.55
C PHE A 413 -10.12 -29.33 13.30
N SER A 414 -9.99 -29.32 14.63
CA SER A 414 -10.16 -30.52 15.46
C SER A 414 -11.61 -31.07 15.41
N ARG A 415 -12.61 -30.20 15.24
CA ARG A 415 -14.02 -30.59 15.08
C ARG A 415 -14.29 -31.15 13.68
N ILE A 416 -13.75 -30.53 12.63
CA ILE A 416 -13.82 -31.06 11.26
C ILE A 416 -13.14 -32.43 11.18
N TRP A 417 -11.98 -32.61 11.82
CA TRP A 417 -11.26 -33.88 11.80
C TRP A 417 -12.02 -35.02 12.50
N ARG A 418 -12.90 -34.72 13.46
CA ARG A 418 -13.77 -35.70 14.12
C ARG A 418 -14.94 -36.19 13.26
N PHE A 419 -15.29 -35.48 12.18
CA PHE A 419 -16.35 -35.88 11.25
C PHE A 419 -15.82 -36.57 9.99
N ALA A 420 -14.50 -36.76 9.86
CA ALA A 420 -13.93 -37.61 8.81
C ALA A 420 -14.18 -39.09 9.14
N PRO A 421 -14.89 -39.85 8.29
CA PRO A 421 -15.09 -41.28 8.53
C PRO A 421 -13.79 -42.04 8.23
N GLY A 422 -13.19 -42.57 9.30
CA GLY A 422 -12.39 -43.80 9.29
C GLY A 422 -10.93 -43.69 8.82
N SER A 423 -10.01 -43.60 9.78
CA SER A 423 -8.75 -44.38 9.78
C SER A 423 -8.01 -44.27 11.13
N MET A 424 -8.61 -44.80 12.20
CA MET A 424 -7.83 -45.31 13.32
C MET A 424 -7.62 -46.81 13.13
N HIS A 425 -6.48 -47.17 12.55
CA HIS A 425 -5.79 -48.39 12.94
C HIS A 425 -4.60 -47.97 13.77
N GLN A 426 -4.80 -48.05 15.10
CA GLN A 426 -3.71 -48.27 16.02
C GLN A 426 -3.01 -49.56 15.61
N SER A 427 -1.73 -49.48 15.23
CA SER A 427 -0.83 -50.60 15.45
C SER A 427 0.19 -50.13 16.48
N SER A 428 -0.05 -50.56 17.71
CA SER A 428 0.97 -50.67 18.74
C SER A 428 1.87 -51.86 18.38
N LYS A 429 3.12 -51.58 18.01
CA LYS A 429 4.33 -52.26 18.51
C LYS A 429 5.58 -51.58 17.95
#